data_AF-A0A4P5UWJ4-F1
#
_entry.id   AF-A0A4P5UWJ4-F1
#
_cell.length_a   1.000
_cell.length_b   1.000
_cell.length_c   1.000
_cell.angle_alpha   90.00
_cell.angle_beta   90.00
_cell.angle_gamma   90.00
#
_symmetry.space_group_name_H-M   'P 1'
#
loop_
_entity.id
_entity.type
_entity.pdbx_description
1 polymer ?
#
loop_
_entity_poly.entity_id
_entity_poly.type
_entity_poly.pdbx_seq_one_letter_code
_entity_poly.pdbx_strand_id
1 'polypeptide(L)'
;MFSDGTIPLVEKGVITGNNKTVHPGKFVTGFVIGSKKLYDFVADNQGIIFLDIAYVHDTDVLRRNPKTTAINSAIGVDITGQICADSMC
;
A
#
# COMPACT_ATOMS: atom_id res chain seq x y z
N MET A 1 -0.95 -2.02 -3.40
CA MET A 1 -2.14 -2.86 -3.16
C MET A 1 -2.96 -2.22 -2.05
N PHE A 2 -4.22 -1.89 -2.33
CA PHE A 2 -5.22 -1.52 -1.30
C PHE A 2 -6.18 -2.72 -1.15
N SER A 3 -6.61 -3.03 0.07
CA SER A 3 -7.39 -4.22 0.39
C SER A 3 -8.51 -3.91 1.37
N ASP A 4 -9.48 -4.82 1.57
CA ASP A 4 -10.63 -4.59 2.45
C ASP A 4 -10.25 -4.18 3.89
N GLY A 5 -9.10 -4.64 4.38
CA GLY A 5 -8.62 -4.35 5.74
C GLY A 5 -8.30 -2.87 5.98
N THR A 6 -8.06 -2.08 4.94
CA THR A 6 -7.75 -0.64 5.08
C THR A 6 -9.00 0.22 5.23
N ILE A 7 -10.14 -0.19 4.67
CA ILE A 7 -11.41 0.55 4.72
C ILE A 7 -11.79 0.96 6.16
N PRO A 8 -11.90 0.03 7.14
CA PRO A 8 -12.31 0.41 8.49
C PRO A 8 -11.31 1.32 9.18
N LEU A 9 -10.03 1.31 8.77
CA LEU A 9 -9.01 2.21 9.32
C LEU A 9 -9.10 3.61 8.73
N VAL A 10 -9.52 3.73 7.46
CA VAL A 10 -9.82 5.02 6.83
C VAL A 10 -11.10 5.61 7.44
N GLU A 11 -12.17 4.82 7.57
CA GLU A 11 -13.44 5.26 8.17
C GLU A 11 -13.28 5.72 9.62
N LYS A 12 -12.38 5.08 10.39
CA LYS A 12 -12.04 5.48 11.77
C LYS A 12 -11.08 6.67 11.86
N GLY A 13 -10.59 7.19 10.73
CA GLY A 13 -9.61 8.28 10.70
C GLY A 13 -8.21 7.88 11.18
N VAL A 14 -7.91 6.58 11.27
CA VAL A 14 -6.57 6.09 11.64
C VAL A 14 -5.60 6.31 10.47
N ILE A 15 -6.05 6.07 9.25
CA ILE A 15 -5.26 6.33 8.04
C ILE A 15 -5.87 7.53 7.32
N THR A 16 -5.15 8.66 7.32
CA THR A 16 -5.59 9.91 6.67
C THR A 16 -4.71 10.37 5.53
N GLY A 17 -3.45 9.92 5.48
CA GLY A 17 -2.47 10.36 4.47
C GLY A 17 -1.96 11.79 4.67
N ASN A 18 -2.37 12.52 5.72
CA ASN A 18 -2.01 13.92 5.92
C ASN A 18 -0.52 14.15 6.25
N ASN A 19 0.16 13.15 6.80
CA ASN A 19 1.59 13.23 7.15
C ASN A 19 2.52 12.79 6.01
N LYS A 20 1.99 12.54 4.80
CA LYS A 20 2.79 12.20 3.63
C LYS A 20 3.39 13.45 3.02
N THR A 21 4.64 13.36 2.57
CA THR A 21 5.27 14.44 1.80
C THR A 21 4.86 14.40 0.33
N VAL A 22 4.68 13.20 -0.22
CA VAL A 22 4.26 12.99 -1.60
C VAL A 22 2.78 12.60 -1.62
N HIS A 23 1.96 13.34 -2.37
CA HIS A 23 0.50 13.18 -2.42
C HIS A 23 -0.17 13.27 -1.03
N PRO A 24 -0.10 14.43 -0.36
CA PRO A 24 -0.66 14.63 0.97
C PRO A 24 -2.18 14.48 0.97
N GLY A 25 -2.72 13.82 2.00
CA GLY A 25 -4.16 13.57 2.15
C GLY A 25 -4.75 12.59 1.13
N LYS A 26 -3.90 11.88 0.37
CA LYS A 26 -4.30 10.94 -0.68
C LYS A 26 -3.74 9.55 -0.42
N PHE A 27 -4.55 8.53 -0.71
CA PHE A 27 -4.16 7.12 -0.73
C PHE A 27 -3.68 6.78 -2.13
N VAL A 28 -2.42 6.39 -2.27
CA VAL A 28 -1.81 6.09 -3.57
C VAL A 28 -1.63 4.59 -3.69
N THR A 29 -2.13 3.98 -4.76
CA THR A 29 -1.95 2.55 -5.04
C THR A 29 -1.84 2.30 -6.53
N GLY A 30 -1.17 1.21 -6.94
CA GLY A 30 -1.17 0.78 -8.34
C GLY A 30 -2.37 -0.10 -8.70
N PHE A 31 -2.89 -0.85 -7.72
CA PHE A 31 -4.01 -1.76 -7.91
C PHE A 31 -4.71 -2.05 -6.58
N VAL A 32 -5.90 -2.64 -6.64
CA VAL A 32 -6.69 -3.08 -5.49
C VAL A 32 -7.15 -4.51 -5.70
N ILE A 33 -7.20 -5.29 -4.60
CA ILE A 33 -7.71 -6.67 -4.60
C ILE A 33 -8.50 -6.84 -3.32
N GLY A 34 -9.72 -7.35 -3.45
CA GLY A 34 -10.60 -7.56 -2.31
C GLY A 34 -12.03 -7.86 -2.72
N SER A 35 -12.95 -7.62 -1.79
CA SER A 35 -14.38 -7.81 -1.96
C SER A 35 -15.04 -6.69 -2.79
N LYS A 36 -16.30 -6.89 -3.15
CA LYS A 36 -17.12 -5.85 -3.80
C LYS A 36 -17.16 -4.54 -2.99
N LYS A 37 -17.18 -4.62 -1.65
CA LYS A 37 -17.19 -3.44 -0.78
C LYS A 37 -15.99 -2.53 -1.03
N LEU A 38 -14.82 -3.12 -1.28
CA LEU A 38 -13.62 -2.37 -1.62
C LEU A 38 -13.77 -1.63 -2.95
N TYR A 39 -14.28 -2.30 -3.97
CA TYR A 39 -14.52 -1.66 -5.27
C TYR A 39 -15.55 -0.54 -5.17
N ASP A 40 -16.64 -0.74 -4.43
CA ASP A 40 -17.65 0.29 -4.20
C ASP A 40 -17.10 1.48 -3.39
N PHE A 41 -16.20 1.22 -2.42
CA PHE A 41 -15.53 2.27 -1.64
C PHE A 41 -14.53 3.09 -2.45
N VAL A 42 -13.89 2.43 -3.43
CA VAL A 42 -12.91 3.04 -4.32
C VAL A 42 -13.59 3.80 -5.47
N ALA A 43 -14.74 3.31 -5.93
CA ALA A 43 -15.53 3.96 -6.97
C ALA A 43 -15.85 5.40 -6.55
N ASP A 44 -15.50 6.36 -7.41
CA ASP A 44 -15.68 7.80 -7.23
C ASP A 44 -15.03 8.43 -5.98
N ASN A 45 -14.13 7.72 -5.30
CA ASN A 45 -13.42 8.25 -4.15
C ASN A 45 -12.19 9.06 -4.56
N GLN A 46 -12.33 10.38 -4.61
CA GLN A 46 -11.23 11.31 -4.92
C GLN A 46 -10.07 11.28 -3.92
N GLY A 47 -10.24 10.63 -2.76
CA GLY A 47 -9.16 10.39 -1.80
C GLY A 47 -8.15 9.35 -2.28
N ILE A 48 -8.52 8.51 -3.24
CA ILE A 48 -7.70 7.40 -3.75
C ILE A 48 -7.20 7.75 -5.15
N ILE A 49 -5.90 7.58 -5.37
CA ILE A 49 -5.24 7.84 -6.65
C ILE A 49 -4.59 6.54 -7.13
N PHE A 50 -4.97 6.15 -8.34
CA PHE A 50 -4.32 5.08 -9.09
C PHE A 50 -3.21 5.67 -9.94
N LEU A 51 -1.99 5.18 -9.74
CA LEU A 51 -0.82 5.56 -10.52
C LEU A 51 -0.16 4.32 -11.11
N ASP A 52 0.68 4.52 -12.11
CA ASP A 52 1.46 3.46 -12.74
C ASP A 52 2.28 2.68 -11.70
N ILE A 53 2.37 1.35 -11.88
CA ILE A 53 3.05 0.48 -10.92
C ILE A 53 4.54 0.83 -10.80
N ALA A 54 5.18 1.27 -11.88
CA ALA A 54 6.57 1.70 -11.86
C ALA A 54 6.75 2.92 -10.97
N TYR A 55 5.80 3.88 -10.97
CA TYR A 55 5.84 5.03 -10.07
C TYR A 55 5.61 4.64 -8.61
N VAL A 56 4.62 3.78 -8.34
CA VAL A 56 4.25 3.39 -6.96
C VAL A 56 5.35 2.55 -6.29
N HIS A 57 6.08 1.75 -7.08
CA HIS A 57 7.19 0.93 -6.60
C HIS A 57 8.57 1.58 -6.75
N ASP A 58 8.65 2.79 -7.31
CA ASP A 58 9.92 3.51 -7.42
C ASP A 58 10.43 3.92 -6.03
N THR A 59 11.62 3.44 -5.69
CA THR A 59 12.29 3.73 -4.42
C THR A 59 12.57 5.22 -4.22
N ASP A 60 12.79 5.98 -5.30
CA ASP A 60 12.98 7.43 -5.25
C ASP A 60 11.71 8.18 -4.90
N VAL A 61 10.56 7.64 -5.26
CA VAL A 61 9.26 8.15 -4.83
C VAL A 61 8.98 7.77 -3.39
N LEU A 62 9.16 6.50 -3.03
CA LEU A 62 8.84 5.97 -1.71
C LEU A 62 9.66 6.64 -0.60
N ARG A 63 10.97 6.77 -0.78
CA ARG A 63 11.89 7.32 0.24
C ARG A 63 11.66 8.78 0.58
N ARG A 64 10.91 9.52 -0.24
CA ARG A 64 10.52 10.90 0.03
C ARG A 64 9.44 11.02 1.10
N ASN A 65 8.69 9.96 1.39
CA ASN A 65 7.73 9.97 2.50
C ASN A 65 8.41 9.62 3.83
N PRO A 66 8.23 10.42 4.89
CA PRO A 66 8.84 10.17 6.18
C PRO A 66 8.19 8.95 6.85
N LYS A 67 8.99 8.19 7.61
CA LYS A 67 8.54 7.01 8.38
C LYS A 67 7.80 5.97 7.51
N THR A 68 8.28 5.75 6.30
CA THR A 68 7.74 4.71 5.41
C THR A 68 7.99 3.33 6.03
N THR A 69 6.92 2.55 6.21
CA THR A 69 6.96 1.18 6.72
C THR A 69 6.38 0.23 5.68
N ALA A 70 7.15 -0.78 5.29
CA ALA A 70 6.70 -1.85 4.40
C ALA A 70 6.50 -3.14 5.20
N ILE A 71 5.33 -3.76 5.07
CA ILE A 71 4.99 -5.03 5.71
C ILE A 71 4.75 -6.03 4.60
N ASN A 72 5.57 -7.09 4.56
CA ASN A 72 5.51 -8.15 3.56
C ASN A 72 5.60 -9.52 4.25
N SER A 73 5.11 -10.55 3.58
CA SER A 73 5.22 -11.94 4.02
C SER A 73 6.37 -12.64 3.31
N ALA A 74 6.90 -13.70 3.93
CA ALA A 74 7.91 -14.57 3.36
C ALA A 74 7.55 -16.04 3.63
N ILE A 75 8.05 -16.94 2.79
CA ILE A 75 7.91 -18.40 2.95
C ILE A 75 9.00 -18.92 3.90
N GLY A 76 10.23 -18.41 3.76
CA GLY A 76 11.37 -18.82 4.57
C GLY A 76 12.44 -17.75 4.66
N VAL A 77 13.21 -17.82 5.74
CA VAL A 77 14.41 -16.99 5.98
C VAL A 77 15.53 -17.92 6.40
N ASP A 78 16.68 -17.85 5.72
CA ASP A 78 17.83 -18.65 6.08
C ASP A 78 18.71 -17.97 7.16
N ILE A 79 19.73 -18.68 7.64
CA ILE A 79 20.65 -18.15 8.67
C ILE A 79 21.54 -17.01 8.17
N THR A 80 21.63 -16.79 6.86
CA THR A 80 22.35 -15.66 6.25
C THR A 80 21.45 -14.42 6.15
N GLY A 81 20.15 -14.57 6.38
CA GLY A 81 19.15 -13.52 6.26
C GLY A 81 18.54 -13.39 4.86
N GLN A 82 18.80 -14.33 3.95
CA GLN A 82 18.11 -14.33 2.65
C GLN A 82 16.65 -14.72 2.83
N ILE A 83 15.78 -14.07 2.06
CA ILE A 83 14.33 -14.20 2.15
C ILE A 83 13.80 -14.83 0.86
N CYS A 84 13.08 -15.94 0.99
CA CYS A 84 12.34 -16.56 -0.11
C CYS A 84 10.84 -16.26 0.04
N ALA A 85 10.21 -15.68 -0.98
CA ALA A 85 8.80 -15.25 -0.93
C ALA A 85 7.92 -15.77 -2.08
N ASP A 86 8.50 -16.23 -3.19
CA ASP A 86 7.74 -16.59 -4.40
C ASP A 86 7.50 -18.09 -4.57
N SER A 87 8.43 -18.94 -4.11
CA SER A 87 8.36 -20.38 -4.31
C SER A 87 8.92 -21.15 -3.12
N MET A 88 8.68 -22.45 -3.05
CA MET A 88 9.39 -23.30 -2.10
C MET A 88 10.86 -23.40 -2.52
N CYS A 89 11.75 -22.95 -1.64
CA CYS A 89 13.21 -23.04 -1.74
C CYS A 89 13.70 -24.47 -1.54
#